data_AF-A0A2M7NBH4-F1
#
_entry.id   AF-A0A2M7NBH4-F1
#
_cell.length_a   1.000
_cell.length_b   1.000
_cell.length_c   1.000
_cell.angle_alpha   90.00
_cell.angle_beta   90.00
_cell.angle_gamma   90.00
#
_symmetry.space_group_name_H-M   'P 1'
#
loop_
_entity.id
_entity.type
_entity.pdbx_description
1 polymer ?
#
loop_
_entity_poly.entity_id
_entity_poly.type
_entity_poly.pdbx_seq_one_letter_code
_entity_poly.pdbx_strand_id
1 'polypeptide(L)' 'MQQVVFINDSMPRGKLLITLLKEFESNGKRGKVVRFLTETELEDIEDDILLKMMEDDRKSGKTDTKRVLKKLGIK' A
#
# COMPACT_ATOMS: atom_id res chain seq x y z
N MET A 1 2.23 20.63 -3.46
CA MET A 1 3.36 20.55 -4.43
C MET A 1 3.18 19.28 -5.24
N GLN A 2 3.22 19.36 -6.57
CA GLN A 2 3.23 18.16 -7.43
C GLN A 2 4.68 17.76 -7.69
N GLN A 3 5.07 16.54 -7.33
CA GLN A 3 6.36 15.98 -7.71
C GLN A 3 6.26 15.41 -9.12
N VAL A 4 7.06 15.94 -10.05
CA VAL A 4 7.15 15.43 -11.43
C VAL A 4 8.41 14.57 -11.52
N VAL A 5 8.25 13.29 -11.81
CA VAL A 5 9.36 12.35 -12.02
C VAL A 5 9.59 12.19 -13.52
N PHE A 6 10.80 12.49 -13.99
CA PHE A 6 11.18 12.30 -15.38
C PHE A 6 11.70 10.86 -15.60
N ILE A 7 11.04 10.12 -16.49
CA ILE A 7 11.44 8.76 -16.85
C ILE A 7 12.18 8.81 -18.19
N ASN A 8 13.41 8.28 -18.23
CA ASN A 8 14.17 8.12 -19.47
C ASN A 8 13.70 6.85 -20.22
N ASP A 9 12.93 7.03 -21.29
CA ASP A 9 12.34 5.98 -22.12
C ASP A 9 13.32 5.32 -23.10
N SER A 10 14.55 5.84 -23.22
CA SER A 10 15.58 5.27 -24.08
C SER A 10 16.26 4.06 -23.43
N MET A 11 16.20 3.94 -22.09
CA MET A 11 16.74 2.81 -21.35
C MET A 11 15.75 1.63 -21.28
N PRO A 12 16.21 0.36 -21.35
CA PRO A 12 15.34 -0.81 -21.23
C PRO A 12 14.46 -0.81 -19.97
N ARG A 13 15.02 -0.37 -18.83
CA ARG A 13 14.30 -0.26 -17.56
C ARG A 13 13.21 0.81 -17.58
N GLY A 14 13.45 1.94 -18.24
CA GLY A 14 12.47 3.01 -18.39
C GLY A 14 11.29 2.58 -19.25
N LYS A 15 11.55 1.85 -20.36
CA LYS A 15 10.49 1.25 -21.19
C LYS A 15 9.63 0.28 -20.38
N LEU A 16 10.26 -0.59 -19.58
CA LEU A 16 9.54 -1.56 -18.75
C LEU A 16 8.65 -0.88 -17.70
N LEU A 17 9.15 0.17 -17.04
CA LEU A 17 8.36 0.97 -16.09
C LEU A 17 7.15 1.63 -16.77
N ILE A 18 7.33 2.21 -17.96
CA ILE A 18 6.23 2.81 -18.73
C ILE A 18 5.19 1.76 -19.13
N THR A 19 5.62 0.57 -19.56
CA THR A 19 4.70 -0.53 -19.90
C THR A 19 3.90 -0.96 -18.68
N LEU A 20 4.54 -1.14 -17.52
CA LEU A 20 3.84 -1.47 -16.27
C LEU A 20 2.79 -0.41 -15.92
N LEU A 21 3.15 0.88 -15.98
CA LEU A 21 2.21 1.98 -15.71
C LEU A 21 1.01 1.95 -16.66
N LYS A 22 1.23 1.69 -17.95
CA LYS A 22 0.15 1.57 -18.95
C LYS A 22 -0.74 0.35 -18.71
N GLU A 23 -0.17 -0.78 -18.28
CA GLU A 23 -0.95 -1.96 -17.90
C GLU A 23 -1.81 -1.68 -16.66
N PHE A 24 -1.28 -0.96 -15.66
CA PHE A 24 -2.05 -0.54 -14.49
C PHE A 24 -3.21 0.40 -14.84
N GLU A 25 -3.03 1.31 -15.81
CA GLU A 25 -4.11 2.15 -16.33
C GLU A 25 -5.15 1.35 -17.13
N SER A 26 -4.71 0.34 -17.88
CA SER A 26 -5.54 -0.43 -18.82
C SER A 26 -6.36 -1.54 -18.14
N ASN A 27 -5.83 -2.19 -17.10
CA ASN A 27 -6.44 -3.35 -16.43
C ASN A 27 -7.57 -3.00 -15.44
N GLY A 28 -8.30 -1.92 -15.69
CA GLY A 28 -9.60 -1.72 -15.06
C GLY A 28 -9.51 -1.15 -13.64
N LYS A 29 -9.42 0.17 -13.60
CA LYS A 29 -10.28 1.10 -12.84
C LYS A 29 -9.73 2.48 -13.16
N ARG A 30 -10.32 3.19 -14.13
CA ARG A 30 -10.08 4.64 -14.33
C ARG A 30 -10.20 5.29 -12.95
N GLY A 31 -9.08 5.66 -12.32
CA GLY A 31 -9.04 6.15 -10.94
C GLY A 31 -8.07 5.44 -9.98
N LYS A 32 -7.44 4.32 -10.36
CA LYS A 32 -6.29 3.80 -9.58
C LYS A 32 -5.05 4.64 -9.86
N VAL A 33 -4.90 5.72 -9.09
CA VAL A 33 -3.65 6.50 -9.04
C VAL A 33 -2.58 5.60 -8.41
N VAL A 34 -1.58 5.22 -9.19
CA VAL A 34 -0.37 4.60 -8.63
C VAL A 34 0.31 5.66 -7.77
N ARG A 35 0.21 5.51 -6.45
CA ARG A 35 0.94 6.36 -5.50
C ARG A 35 2.29 5.72 -5.25
N PHE A 36 3.34 6.43 -5.58
CA PHE A 36 4.69 6.10 -5.13
C PHE A 36 4.79 6.59 -3.70
N LEU A 37 4.77 5.65 -2.76
CA LEU A 37 4.91 5.93 -1.35
C LEU A 37 6.39 5.85 -0.99
N THR A 38 6.84 6.77 -0.15
CA THR A 38 8.09 6.61 0.59
C THR A 38 7.96 5.49 1.62
N GLU A 39 9.08 5.00 2.17
CA GLU A 39 9.06 3.95 3.20
C GLU A 39 8.20 4.36 4.41
N THR A 40 8.30 5.62 4.85
CA THR A 40 7.50 6.15 5.96
C THR A 40 6.01 6.20 5.64
N GLU A 41 5.63 6.63 4.43
CA GLU A 41 4.22 6.66 4.03
C GLU A 41 3.61 5.26 3.87
N LEU A 42 4.45 4.25 3.59
CA LEU A 42 4.04 2.86 3.54
C LEU A 42 3.75 2.35 4.96
N GLU A 43 4.64 2.60 5.91
CA GLU A 43 4.47 2.23 7.32
C GLU A 43 3.18 2.82 7.91
N ASP A 44 2.91 4.11 7.68
CA ASP A 44 1.69 4.78 8.15
C ASP A 44 0.41 4.10 7.63
N ILE A 45 0.41 3.68 6.35
CA ILE A 45 -0.74 3.00 5.74
C ILE A 45 -0.90 1.58 6.29
N GLU A 46 0.21 0.88 6.53
CA GLU A 46 0.18 -0.46 7.12
C GLU A 46 -0.38 -0.42 8.55
N ASP A 47 0.04 0.56 9.36
CA ASP A 47 -0.47 0.78 10.71
C ASP A 47 -1.98 1.10 10.71
N ASP A 48 -2.44 1.96 9.79
CA ASP A 48 -3.86 2.29 9.63
C ASP A 48 -4.70 1.06 9.24
N ILE A 49 -4.17 0.19 8.38
CA ILE A 49 -4.85 -1.07 8.00
C ILE A 49 -4.92 -2.01 9.20
N LEU A 50 -3.81 -2.17 9.94
CA LEU A 50 -3.76 -2.99 11.14
C LEU A 50 -4.76 -2.52 12.20
N LEU A 51 -4.85 -1.21 12.44
CA LEU A 51 -5.82 -0.61 13.36
C LEU A 51 -7.26 -0.93 12.95
N LYS A 52 -7.60 -0.77 11.65
CA LYS A 52 -8.94 -1.11 11.15
C LYS A 52 -9.27 -2.59 11.32
N MET A 53 -8.32 -3.48 11.02
CA MET A 53 -8.51 -4.91 11.24
C MET A 53 -8.75 -5.22 12.72
N MET A 54 -8.03 -4.57 13.64
CA MET A 54 -8.25 -4.74 15.08
C MET A 54 -9.64 -4.22 15.53
N GLU A 55 -10.10 -3.09 14.97
CA GLU A 55 -11.44 -2.56 15.27
C GLU A 55 -12.55 -3.47 14.74
N ASP A 56 -12.38 -4.01 13.53
CA ASP A 56 -13.33 -4.95 12.93
C ASP A 56 -13.34 -6.28 13.67
N ASP A 57 -12.18 -6.79 14.08
CA ASP A 57 -12.06 -7.99 14.92
C ASP A 57 -12.73 -7.77 16.29
N ARG A 58 -12.54 -6.60 16.91
CA ARG A 58 -13.20 -6.21 18.16
C ARG A 58 -14.72 -6.14 17.99
N LYS A 59 -15.22 -5.65 16.85
CA LYS A 59 -16.66 -5.62 16.53
C LYS A 59 -17.23 -7.01 16.23
N SER A 60 -16.42 -7.93 15.69
CA SER A 60 -16.86 -9.29 15.32
C SER A 60 -17.03 -10.26 16.50
N GLY A 61 -16.50 -9.91 17.68
CA GLY A 61 -16.62 -10.71 18.91
C GLY A 61 -15.89 -12.07 18.89
N LYS A 62 -15.14 -12.40 17.83
CA LYS A 62 -14.38 -13.65 17.71
C LYS A 62 -12.91 -13.42 18.07
N THR A 63 -12.67 -13.16 19.33
CA THR A 63 -11.34 -12.73 19.77
C THR A 63 -10.43 -13.92 20.10
N ASP A 64 -9.48 -14.23 19.22
CA ASP A 64 -8.20 -14.84 19.60
C ASP A 64 -7.18 -13.73 19.87
N THR A 65 -7.54 -12.81 20.78
CA THR A 65 -6.81 -11.57 21.15
C THR A 65 -5.38 -11.85 21.58
N LYS A 66 -5.12 -13.05 22.09
CA LYS A 66 -3.80 -13.47 22.56
C LYS A 66 -2.76 -13.49 21.46
N ARG A 67 -3.13 -13.79 20.20
CA ARG A 67 -2.16 -13.91 19.11
C ARG A 67 -1.73 -12.54 18.56
N VAL A 68 -2.65 -11.58 18.54
CA VAL A 68 -2.40 -10.20 18.09
C VAL A 68 -1.62 -9.41 19.14
N LEU A 69 -2.03 -9.47 20.42
CA LEU A 69 -1.31 -8.80 21.53
C LEU A 69 0.14 -9.30 21.67
N LYS A 70 0.36 -10.61 21.50
CA LYS A 70 1.70 -11.20 21.51
C LYS A 70 2.59 -10.72 20.35
N LYS A 71 2.01 -10.37 19.19
CA LYS A 71 2.76 -9.77 18.08
C LYS A 71 3.09 -8.28 18.32
N LEU A 72 2.24 -7.57 19.05
CA LEU A 72 2.44 -6.16 19.41
C LEU A 72 3.37 -5.96 20.63
N GLY A 73 3.89 -7.03 21.23
CA GLY A 73 4.84 -6.96 22.36
C GLY A 73 4.22 -6.52 23.69
N ILE A 74 2.90 -6.37 23.74
CA ILE A 74 2.15 -6.01 24.94
C ILE A 74 1.72 -7.32 25.61
N LYS A 75 2.28 -7.60 26.79
CA LYS A 75 1.98 -8.79 27.60
C LYS A 75 0.60 -8.71 28.23
#